data_AF-A0A2V7ULK8-F1
#
_entry.id   AF-A0A2V7ULK8-F1
#
_cell.length_a   1.000
_cell.length_b   1.000
_cell.length_c   1.000
_cell.angle_alpha   90.00
_cell.angle_beta   90.00
_cell.angle_gamma   90.00
#
_symmetry.space_group_name_H-M   'P 1'
#
loop_
_entity.id
_entity.type
_entity.pdbx_description
1 polymer ?
#
loop_
_entity_poly.entity_id
_entity_poly.type
_entity_poly.pdbx_seq_one_letter_code
_entity_poly.pdbx_strand_id
1 'polypeptide(L)'
;MKTDPPCRLLRFLSTFLALLVCSLGWALAGGSLPAPEVACPSCDDFNSCTIDSCDATTGTCRHDPLDCDDHDPCTLDSCFQFGSSGCYHQNLLGGTACSDGNSCTTGDNCHVVGGTFGCFGANQPAGSSCDDGNSCTQSDSATLPDNAPELRSPSARPAMTTTPAPPATAA
;
A
#
# COMPACT_ATOMS: atom_id res chain seq x y z
N MET A 1 -34.81 81.23 -31.71
CA MET A 1 -33.52 81.13 -30.99
C MET A 1 -33.42 79.73 -30.39
N LYS A 2 -32.69 78.83 -31.05
CA LYS A 2 -32.27 77.55 -30.46
C LYS A 2 -30.92 77.23 -31.09
N THR A 3 -29.88 77.65 -30.40
CA THR A 3 -28.47 77.36 -30.69
C THR A 3 -28.18 75.97 -30.14
N ASP A 4 -27.90 74.99 -31.01
CA ASP A 4 -27.37 73.69 -30.60
C ASP A 4 -25.87 73.59 -30.95
N PRO A 5 -25.04 73.01 -30.06
CA PRO A 5 -23.57 73.17 -30.05
C PRO A 5 -22.81 72.18 -30.96
N PRO A 6 -21.51 72.42 -31.25
CA PRO A 6 -20.69 71.57 -32.11
C PRO A 6 -20.25 70.26 -31.40
N CYS A 7 -21.16 69.30 -31.30
CA CYS A 7 -20.91 67.99 -30.66
C CYS A 7 -20.47 66.91 -31.68
N ARG A 8 -19.55 67.26 -32.61
CA ARG A 8 -19.06 66.31 -33.64
C ARG A 8 -17.54 66.21 -33.74
N LEU A 9 -16.78 67.20 -33.26
CA LEU A 9 -15.32 67.18 -33.39
C LEU A 9 -14.62 66.36 -32.28
N LEU A 10 -15.23 66.25 -31.10
CA LEU A 10 -14.67 65.51 -29.95
C LEU A 10 -14.73 63.98 -30.10
N ARG A 11 -15.58 63.47 -31.01
CA ARG A 11 -15.75 62.03 -31.29
C ARG A 11 -14.64 61.46 -32.18
N PHE A 12 -13.97 62.30 -32.97
CA PHE A 12 -12.89 61.89 -33.86
C PHE A 12 -11.51 61.87 -33.17
N LEU A 13 -11.27 62.76 -32.19
CA LEU A 13 -10.02 62.72 -31.41
C LEU A 13 -9.94 61.49 -30.49
N SER A 14 -11.08 61.03 -29.97
CA SER A 14 -11.15 59.87 -29.06
C SER A 14 -10.86 58.53 -29.77
N THR A 15 -11.32 58.37 -31.01
CA THR A 15 -11.05 57.15 -31.80
C THR A 15 -9.60 57.09 -32.30
N PHE A 16 -9.00 58.23 -32.66
CA PHE A 16 -7.59 58.30 -33.05
C PHE A 16 -6.64 58.01 -31.88
N LEU A 17 -6.95 58.53 -30.68
CA LEU A 17 -6.16 58.24 -29.48
C LEU A 17 -6.29 56.75 -29.09
N ALA A 18 -7.50 56.18 -29.14
CA ALA A 18 -7.75 54.76 -28.85
C ALA A 18 -7.02 53.79 -29.80
N LEU A 19 -6.91 54.13 -31.10
CA LEU A 19 -6.16 53.33 -32.07
C LEU A 19 -4.63 53.43 -31.85
N LEU A 20 -4.14 54.57 -31.38
CA LEU A 20 -2.73 54.78 -31.03
C LEU A 20 -2.32 53.98 -29.77
N VAL A 21 -3.20 53.90 -28.74
CA VAL A 21 -2.92 53.06 -27.57
C VAL A 21 -2.97 51.56 -27.89
N CYS A 22 -3.82 51.15 -28.84
CA CYS A 22 -3.93 49.75 -29.27
C CYS A 22 -2.73 49.30 -30.11
N SER A 23 -2.14 50.20 -30.91
CA SER A 23 -0.97 49.90 -31.75
C SER A 23 0.37 49.95 -31.00
N LEU A 24 0.45 50.68 -29.88
CA LEU A 24 1.64 50.67 -29.00
C LEU A 24 1.56 49.62 -27.87
N GLY A 25 0.43 48.94 -27.69
CA GLY A 25 0.22 47.97 -26.60
C GLY A 25 0.80 46.57 -26.82
N TRP A 26 1.31 46.24 -28.01
CA TRP A 26 1.77 44.88 -28.34
C TRP A 26 3.26 44.60 -28.12
N ALA A 27 4.05 45.58 -27.67
CA ALA A 27 5.50 45.42 -27.60
C ALA A 27 6.08 45.05 -26.23
N LEU A 28 5.27 44.92 -25.17
CA LEU A 28 5.77 44.65 -23.80
C LEU A 28 5.29 43.36 -23.14
N ALA A 29 4.51 42.52 -23.84
CA ALA A 29 4.23 41.18 -23.35
C ALA A 29 5.39 40.24 -23.74
N GLY A 30 6.55 40.40 -23.08
CA GLY A 30 7.65 39.45 -23.07
C GLY A 30 7.29 38.17 -22.29
N GLY A 31 6.11 37.61 -22.53
CA GLY A 31 5.75 36.29 -22.04
C GLY A 31 6.55 35.27 -22.83
N SER A 32 7.53 34.63 -22.19
CA SER A 32 8.07 33.38 -22.69
C SER A 32 6.90 32.43 -22.89
N LEU A 33 6.56 32.13 -24.15
CA LEU A 33 5.66 31.03 -24.44
C LEU A 33 6.22 29.81 -23.69
N PRO A 34 5.42 29.13 -22.84
CA PRO A 34 5.90 27.90 -22.24
C PRO A 34 6.35 26.99 -23.39
N ALA A 35 7.46 26.29 -23.17
CA ALA A 35 7.86 25.20 -24.05
C ALA A 35 6.62 24.33 -24.33
N PRO A 36 6.47 23.75 -25.54
CA PRO A 36 5.32 22.91 -25.83
C PRO A 36 5.24 21.85 -24.73
N GLU A 37 4.22 21.95 -23.87
CA GLU A 37 3.98 20.91 -22.89
C GLU A 37 3.75 19.65 -23.71
N VAL A 38 4.62 18.65 -23.50
CA VAL A 38 4.47 17.34 -24.11
C VAL A 38 3.24 16.74 -23.44
N ALA A 39 2.08 16.99 -24.04
CA ALA A 39 0.82 16.51 -23.52
C ALA A 39 0.87 14.98 -23.54
N CYS A 40 0.69 14.36 -22.37
CA CYS A 40 0.65 12.92 -22.26
C CYS A 40 -0.55 12.37 -23.04
N PRO A 41 -0.33 11.51 -24.04
CA PRO A 41 -1.43 10.83 -24.72
C PRO A 41 -2.11 9.86 -23.75
N SER A 42 -3.30 9.37 -24.13
CA SER A 42 -3.89 8.21 -23.45
C SER A 42 -2.95 7.03 -23.63
N CYS A 43 -2.48 6.47 -22.50
CA CYS A 43 -1.61 5.29 -22.47
C CYS A 43 -2.38 4.01 -22.13
N ASP A 44 -3.70 4.00 -22.30
CA ASP A 44 -4.51 2.80 -22.10
C ASP A 44 -4.16 1.73 -23.15
N ASP A 45 -3.53 0.63 -22.74
CA ASP A 45 -3.26 -0.52 -23.60
C ASP A 45 -4.39 -1.57 -23.57
N PHE A 46 -5.47 -1.26 -22.86
CA PHE A 46 -6.63 -2.13 -22.61
C PHE A 46 -6.26 -3.44 -21.91
N ASN A 47 -5.10 -3.49 -21.26
CA ASN A 47 -4.69 -4.63 -20.48
C ASN A 47 -4.87 -4.35 -19.00
N SER A 48 -5.88 -4.99 -18.40
CA SER A 48 -6.14 -4.82 -16.97
C SER A 48 -5.01 -5.36 -16.08
N CYS A 49 -4.03 -6.07 -16.67
CA CYS A 49 -2.82 -6.58 -16.00
C CYS A 49 -1.64 -5.64 -16.06
N THR A 50 -1.84 -4.39 -16.47
CA THR A 50 -0.81 -3.36 -16.48
C THR A 50 -1.29 -2.10 -15.79
N ILE A 51 -0.34 -1.40 -15.17
CA ILE A 51 -0.52 -0.05 -14.66
C ILE A 51 0.04 0.90 -15.71
N ASP A 52 -0.88 1.58 -16.38
CA ASP A 52 -0.55 2.51 -17.45
C ASP A 52 -0.15 3.87 -16.89
N SER A 53 1.00 4.35 -17.35
CA SER A 53 1.51 5.66 -16.98
C SER A 53 2.20 6.32 -18.16
N CYS A 54 2.25 7.64 -18.13
CA CYS A 54 2.94 8.44 -19.13
C CYS A 54 4.05 9.23 -18.45
N ASP A 55 5.25 9.17 -19.03
CA ASP A 55 6.32 10.11 -18.67
C ASP A 55 6.03 11.46 -19.33
N ALA A 56 5.60 12.44 -18.52
CA ALA A 56 5.26 13.79 -18.98
C ALA A 56 6.46 14.58 -19.56
N THR A 57 7.69 14.11 -19.33
CA THR A 57 8.92 14.73 -19.83
C THR A 57 9.22 14.32 -21.27
N THR A 58 8.95 13.05 -21.60
CA THR A 58 9.27 12.44 -22.90
C THR A 58 8.03 12.19 -23.77
N GLY A 59 6.84 12.18 -23.16
CA GLY A 59 5.58 11.79 -23.80
C GLY A 59 5.46 10.28 -24.04
N THR A 60 6.31 9.45 -23.43
CA THR A 60 6.31 8.00 -23.65
C THR A 60 5.41 7.27 -22.66
N CYS A 61 4.61 6.33 -23.17
CA CYS A 61 3.80 5.43 -22.35
C CYS A 61 4.65 4.31 -21.74
N ARG A 62 4.27 3.91 -20.53
CA ARG A 62 4.80 2.78 -19.78
C ARG A 62 3.64 1.95 -19.24
N HIS A 63 3.75 0.64 -19.38
CA HIS A 63 2.74 -0.35 -18.96
C HIS A 63 3.44 -1.34 -18.03
N ASP A 64 3.44 -1.03 -16.74
CA ASP A 64 4.12 -1.86 -15.75
C ASP A 64 3.23 -3.05 -15.38
N PRO A 65 3.75 -4.28 -15.24
CA PRO A 65 2.95 -5.41 -14.78
C PRO A 65 2.22 -5.09 -13.46
N LEU A 66 0.92 -5.37 -13.42
CA LEU A 66 0.13 -5.31 -12.19
C LEU A 66 0.50 -6.49 -11.31
N ASP A 67 0.85 -6.20 -10.05
CA ASP A 67 1.03 -7.22 -9.03
C ASP A 67 -0.32 -7.64 -8.46
N CYS A 68 -0.63 -8.93 -8.58
CA CYS A 68 -1.88 -9.52 -8.10
C CYS A 68 -1.66 -10.41 -6.88
N ASP A 69 -0.49 -10.39 -6.25
CA ASP A 69 -0.23 -11.14 -5.03
C ASP A 69 -1.06 -10.57 -3.86
N ASP A 70 -2.07 -11.30 -3.38
CA ASP A 70 -2.86 -10.88 -2.21
C ASP A 70 -2.24 -11.31 -0.87
N HIS A 71 -1.07 -11.95 -0.94
CA HIS A 71 -0.30 -12.48 0.19
C HIS A 71 -1.04 -13.56 1.01
N ASP A 72 -2.15 -14.11 0.50
CA ASP A 72 -2.77 -15.30 1.07
C ASP A 72 -2.15 -16.55 0.43
N PRO A 73 -1.36 -17.36 1.15
CA PRO A 73 -0.77 -18.58 0.59
C PRO A 73 -1.82 -19.64 0.21
N CYS A 74 -3.09 -19.41 0.55
CA CYS A 74 -4.20 -20.24 0.17
C CYS A 74 -4.93 -19.77 -1.10
N THR A 75 -4.58 -18.64 -1.69
CA THR A 75 -5.10 -18.22 -2.99
C THR A 75 -4.13 -18.59 -4.11
N LEU A 76 -4.68 -18.78 -5.30
CA LEU A 76 -3.92 -18.79 -6.54
C LEU A 76 -4.21 -17.48 -7.25
N ASP A 77 -3.19 -16.64 -7.31
CA ASP A 77 -3.28 -15.33 -7.92
C ASP A 77 -3.04 -15.40 -9.42
N SER A 78 -3.90 -14.72 -10.15
CA SER A 78 -3.83 -14.66 -11.60
C SER A 78 -4.32 -13.32 -12.07
N CYS A 79 -3.71 -12.83 -13.14
CA CYS A 79 -4.20 -11.65 -13.81
C CYS A 79 -4.91 -12.00 -15.12
N PHE A 80 -6.13 -11.48 -15.28
CA PHE A 80 -6.92 -11.57 -16.50
C PHE A 80 -7.05 -10.22 -17.18
N GLN A 81 -6.54 -10.15 -18.41
CA GLN A 81 -6.54 -8.96 -19.26
C GLN A 81 -7.93 -8.30 -19.40
N PHE A 82 -9.00 -9.11 -19.39
CA PHE A 82 -10.37 -8.67 -19.66
C PHE A 82 -11.31 -8.67 -18.44
N GLY A 83 -10.76 -8.63 -17.21
CA GLY A 83 -11.54 -8.54 -15.96
C GLY A 83 -11.72 -7.11 -15.47
N SER A 84 -12.76 -6.84 -14.66
CA SER A 84 -13.04 -5.48 -14.13
C SER A 84 -11.96 -4.89 -13.22
N SER A 85 -11.03 -5.71 -12.73
CA SER A 85 -9.94 -5.33 -11.81
C SER A 85 -8.57 -5.85 -12.24
N GLY A 86 -8.46 -6.62 -13.33
CA GLY A 86 -7.24 -7.34 -13.70
C GLY A 86 -6.97 -8.56 -12.81
N CYS A 87 -6.89 -8.37 -11.50
CA CYS A 87 -6.56 -9.45 -10.56
C CYS A 87 -7.76 -10.35 -10.24
N TYR A 88 -7.45 -11.65 -10.16
CA TYR A 88 -8.33 -12.71 -9.71
C TYR A 88 -7.58 -13.62 -8.76
N HIS A 89 -8.16 -13.81 -7.58
CA HIS A 89 -7.62 -14.64 -6.51
C HIS A 89 -8.53 -15.86 -6.36
N GLN A 90 -8.03 -17.03 -6.74
CA GLN A 90 -8.78 -18.27 -6.63
C GLN A 90 -8.47 -18.97 -5.32
N ASN A 91 -9.47 -19.11 -4.45
CA ASN A 91 -9.33 -19.90 -3.24
C ASN A 91 -8.94 -21.35 -3.59
N LEU A 92 -7.85 -21.84 -3.00
CA LEU A 92 -7.48 -23.25 -3.05
C LEU A 92 -8.49 -24.11 -2.28
N LEU A 93 -8.40 -25.42 -2.43
CA LEU A 93 -9.27 -26.33 -1.69
C LEU A 93 -8.88 -26.37 -0.20
N GLY A 94 -9.89 -26.57 0.66
CA GLY A 94 -9.64 -26.85 2.07
C GLY A 94 -8.78 -28.10 2.24
N GLY A 95 -7.77 -28.02 3.09
CA GLY A 95 -6.76 -29.06 3.31
C GLY A 95 -5.53 -28.98 2.40
N THR A 96 -5.48 -28.07 1.43
CA THR A 96 -4.25 -27.79 0.69
C THR A 96 -3.17 -27.29 1.66
N ALA A 97 -1.96 -27.84 1.55
CA ALA A 97 -0.83 -27.43 2.38
C ALA A 97 -0.45 -25.97 2.08
N CYS A 98 -0.21 -25.21 3.13
CA CYS A 98 0.22 -23.82 3.07
C CYS A 98 1.19 -23.56 4.25
N SER A 99 1.62 -22.31 4.46
CA SER A 99 2.30 -21.91 5.69
C SER A 99 1.66 -20.64 6.21
N ASP A 100 1.29 -20.60 7.49
CA ASP A 100 0.70 -19.42 8.12
C ASP A 100 1.77 -18.43 8.64
N GLY A 101 3.05 -18.72 8.35
CA GLY A 101 4.19 -17.93 8.80
C GLY A 101 4.53 -18.09 10.28
N ASN A 102 3.77 -18.89 11.04
CA ASN A 102 4.03 -19.16 12.44
C ASN A 102 4.85 -20.46 12.58
N SER A 103 6.06 -20.37 13.13
CA SER A 103 6.92 -21.55 13.31
C SER A 103 6.43 -22.49 14.43
N CYS A 104 5.51 -22.03 15.28
CA CYS A 104 4.94 -22.78 16.40
C CYS A 104 3.61 -23.46 16.05
N THR A 105 3.16 -23.39 14.80
CA THR A 105 2.05 -24.18 14.26
C THR A 105 2.61 -25.32 13.39
N THR A 106 1.83 -26.39 13.25
CA THR A 106 2.16 -27.49 12.34
C THR A 106 0.92 -28.01 11.65
N GLY A 107 1.14 -28.64 10.49
CA GLY A 107 0.04 -29.16 9.68
C GLY A 107 -0.76 -28.03 9.05
N ASP A 108 -0.10 -26.92 8.76
CA ASP A 108 -0.66 -25.73 8.14
C ASP A 108 -1.41 -26.10 6.85
N ASN A 109 -2.71 -25.83 6.87
CA ASN A 109 -3.56 -26.13 5.75
C ASN A 109 -4.61 -25.05 5.54
N CYS A 110 -4.99 -24.87 4.27
CA CYS A 110 -6.04 -23.95 3.91
C CYS A 110 -7.36 -24.39 4.52
N HIS A 111 -8.07 -23.45 5.11
CA HIS A 111 -9.33 -23.72 5.79
C HIS A 111 -10.35 -22.64 5.48
N VAL A 112 -11.62 -23.03 5.55
CA VAL A 112 -12.76 -22.10 5.50
C VAL A 112 -13.35 -22.04 6.91
N VAL A 113 -13.08 -20.99 7.66
CA VAL A 113 -13.60 -20.82 9.02
C VAL A 113 -14.51 -19.60 9.06
N GLY A 114 -15.80 -19.81 9.31
CA GLY A 114 -16.75 -18.70 9.50
C GLY A 114 -16.96 -17.80 8.28
N GLY A 115 -16.63 -18.26 7.06
CA GLY A 115 -16.68 -17.47 5.84
C GLY A 115 -15.40 -16.72 5.50
N THR A 116 -14.37 -16.81 6.35
CA THR A 116 -13.00 -16.36 6.05
C THR A 116 -12.19 -17.55 5.56
N PHE A 117 -11.43 -17.31 4.51
CA PHE A 117 -10.50 -18.26 3.92
C PHE A 117 -9.08 -17.87 4.34
N GLY A 118 -8.21 -18.85 4.59
CA GLY A 118 -6.82 -18.58 4.97
C GLY A 118 -6.06 -19.83 5.40
N CYS A 119 -4.78 -19.65 5.70
CA CYS A 119 -3.88 -20.71 6.16
C CYS A 119 -3.84 -20.78 7.68
N PHE A 120 -4.01 -21.98 8.24
CA PHE A 120 -3.96 -22.19 9.68
C PHE A 120 -3.32 -23.55 10.00
N GLY A 121 -2.41 -23.58 10.97
CA GLY A 121 -1.91 -24.82 11.56
C GLY A 121 -2.44 -25.11 12.96
N ALA A 122 -2.14 -26.30 13.45
CA ALA A 122 -2.39 -26.69 14.84
C ALA A 122 -1.23 -26.22 15.73
N ASN A 123 -1.55 -25.54 16.83
CA ASN A 123 -0.56 -25.11 17.81
C ASN A 123 0.24 -26.30 18.33
N GLN A 124 1.56 -26.13 18.37
CA GLN A 124 2.46 -27.07 19.00
C GLN A 124 2.21 -27.16 20.52
N PRO A 125 2.48 -28.32 21.15
CA PRO A 125 2.44 -28.47 22.61
C PRO A 125 3.31 -27.45 23.33
N ALA A 126 2.90 -27.06 24.54
CA ALA A 126 3.68 -26.16 25.37
C ALA A 126 5.09 -26.73 25.64
N GLY A 127 6.14 -25.96 25.33
CA GLY A 127 7.53 -26.42 25.46
C GLY A 127 8.11 -27.11 24.21
N SER A 128 7.35 -27.24 23.11
CA SER A 128 7.91 -27.65 21.82
C SER A 128 8.88 -26.61 21.29
N SER A 129 10.06 -27.04 20.82
CA SER A 129 11.06 -26.15 20.23
C SER A 129 10.52 -25.51 18.94
N CYS A 130 10.31 -24.19 18.94
CA CYS A 130 9.92 -23.39 17.77
C CYS A 130 10.38 -21.95 17.97
N ASP A 131 10.92 -21.31 16.93
CA ASP A 131 11.36 -19.90 16.95
C ASP A 131 10.14 -18.97 16.90
N ASP A 132 9.81 -18.34 18.04
CA ASP A 132 8.70 -17.38 18.17
C ASP A 132 9.11 -15.95 17.74
N GLY A 133 10.31 -15.78 17.18
CA GLY A 133 10.82 -14.50 16.70
C GLY A 133 11.26 -13.54 17.81
N ASN A 134 11.26 -13.96 19.07
CA ASN A 134 11.79 -13.14 20.17
C ASN A 134 13.28 -13.42 20.37
N SER A 135 14.11 -12.38 20.21
CA SER A 135 15.57 -12.51 20.07
C SER A 135 16.34 -13.01 21.30
N CYS A 136 15.70 -13.45 22.40
CA CYS A 136 16.38 -13.68 23.68
C CYS A 136 15.65 -14.63 24.66
N THR A 137 15.23 -15.84 24.30
CA THR A 137 14.99 -16.88 25.33
C THR A 137 15.77 -18.16 25.00
N GLN A 138 16.48 -18.74 25.97
CA GLN A 138 17.28 -19.95 25.77
C GLN A 138 16.43 -21.23 25.58
N SER A 139 15.17 -21.09 25.18
CA SER A 139 14.26 -22.18 24.83
C SER A 139 13.09 -21.56 24.08
N ASP A 140 13.26 -21.36 22.77
CA ASP A 140 12.19 -20.96 21.85
C ASP A 140 11.12 -22.06 21.90
N SER A 141 10.08 -21.84 22.69
CA SER A 141 9.13 -22.86 23.12
C SER A 141 7.73 -22.34 22.94
N ALA A 142 6.86 -23.08 22.25
CA ALA A 142 5.46 -22.70 22.08
C ALA A 142 4.84 -22.39 23.46
N THR A 143 4.44 -21.16 23.72
CA THR A 143 3.67 -20.78 24.90
C THR A 143 2.20 -20.65 24.50
N LEU A 144 1.33 -21.47 25.07
CA LEU A 144 -0.13 -21.33 24.84
C LEU A 144 -0.64 -19.95 25.31
N PRO A 145 -1.71 -19.41 24.72
CA PRO A 145 -1.87 -18.95 23.34
C PRO A 145 -1.42 -17.48 23.18
N ASP A 146 -0.79 -17.16 22.06
CA ASP A 146 -0.32 -15.80 21.69
C ASP A 146 -1.45 -14.81 21.33
N ASN A 147 -2.65 -14.99 21.89
CA ASN A 147 -3.75 -14.03 21.88
C ASN A 147 -4.18 -13.62 23.30
N ALA A 148 -3.32 -13.78 24.31
CA ALA A 148 -3.52 -13.13 25.59
C ALA A 148 -2.91 -11.71 25.53
N PRO A 149 -3.70 -10.63 25.68
CA PRO A 149 -3.14 -9.30 25.83
C PRO A 149 -2.25 -9.30 27.08
N GLU A 150 -0.96 -9.04 26.84
CA GLU A 150 0.13 -8.85 27.79
C GLU A 150 -0.34 -8.59 29.23
N LEU A 151 -0.61 -9.67 29.99
CA LEU A 151 -0.69 -9.56 31.44
C LEU A 151 0.74 -9.46 31.92
N ARG A 152 1.21 -8.20 31.94
CA ARG A 152 2.33 -7.70 32.75
C ARG A 152 2.59 -8.65 33.91
N SER A 153 3.65 -9.42 33.83
CA SER A 153 4.11 -10.26 34.92
C SER A 153 4.79 -9.37 35.97
N PRO A 154 4.27 -9.22 37.20
CA PRO A 154 5.09 -8.77 38.30
C PRO A 154 5.56 -10.01 39.06
N SER A 155 6.87 -10.22 39.06
CA SER A 155 7.59 -11.07 40.02
C SER A 155 7.49 -12.59 39.82
N ALA A 156 8.50 -13.14 39.16
CA ALA A 156 9.06 -14.43 39.56
C ALA A 156 10.55 -14.23 39.89
N ARG A 157 10.81 -13.96 41.17
CA ARG A 157 12.14 -14.05 41.80
C ARG A 157 12.64 -15.50 41.69
N PRO A 158 13.95 -15.77 41.62
CA PRO A 158 14.45 -17.13 41.58
C PRO A 158 14.39 -17.75 42.99
N ALA A 159 13.78 -18.92 43.13
CA ALA A 159 13.88 -19.77 44.33
C ALA A 159 14.74 -20.99 43.96
N MET A 160 16.03 -20.90 44.24
CA MET A 160 16.72 -21.66 45.31
C MET A 160 16.84 -23.16 45.06
N THR A 161 18.04 -23.54 44.59
CA THR A 161 18.65 -24.87 44.65
C THR A 161 18.52 -25.51 46.04
N THR A 162 17.87 -26.67 46.12
CA THR A 162 17.85 -27.51 47.31
C THR A 162 19.17 -28.27 47.45
N THR A 163 19.88 -28.03 48.55
CA THR A 163 21.03 -28.84 49.00
C THR A 163 20.50 -30.06 49.78
N PRO A 164 20.99 -31.28 49.55
CA PRO A 164 20.53 -32.46 50.29
C PRO A 164 21.12 -32.54 51.72
N ALA A 165 20.32 -33.03 52.67
CA ALA A 165 20.65 -33.14 54.10
C ALA A 165 21.56 -34.36 54.41
N PRO A 166 22.40 -34.32 55.47
CA PRO A 166 23.27 -35.45 55.85
C PRO A 166 22.52 -36.54 56.65
N PRO A 167 23.02 -37.79 56.67
CA PRO A 167 22.35 -38.90 57.35
C PRO A 167 22.50 -38.82 58.87
N ALA A 168 21.42 -39.14 59.59
CA ALA A 168 21.40 -39.22 61.04
C ALA A 168 21.97 -40.55 61.55
N THR A 169 23.00 -40.46 62.38
CA THR A 169 23.54 -41.55 63.21
C THR A 169 22.68 -41.75 64.46
N ALA A 170 22.34 -43.00 64.78
CA ALA A 170 21.95 -43.46 66.11
C ALA A 170 22.52 -44.89 66.25
N ALA A 171 23.57 -45.08 67.08
CA ALA A 171 23.54 -45.35 68.52
C ALA A 171 23.17 -46.81 68.82
#